data_AF-A0A961RU34-F1
#
_entry.id   AF-A0A961RU34-F1
#
_cell.length_a   1.000
_cell.length_b   1.000
_cell.length_c   1.000
_cell.angle_alpha   90.00
_cell.angle_beta   90.00
_cell.angle_gamma   90.00
#
_symmetry.space_group_name_H-M   'P 1'
#
loop_
_entity.id
_entity.type
_entity.pdbx_description
1 polymer ?
#
loop_
_entity_poly.entity_id
_entity_poly.type
_entity_poly.pdbx_seq_one_letter_code
_entity_poly.pdbx_strand_id
1 'polypeptide(L)'
;MKRHLVKSFAAALIAAGTFAATPAKAEEVYFIRGFMNVFSAGMDQMAAQLRARGVNAKSYSNGAWSGLANSIIKRNREGKVSYPIVIAGHSVGGQEAPQFANALAKAGIPVALVIGVDPGFAPPPTFNAGSPRVINYWIKGSARGNPYRAGGGFSGSITNINIRDFGSTVDHVGIDKDP
;
A
#
# COMPACT_ATOMS: atom_id res chain seq x y z
N MET A 1 -29.37 17.35 4.89
CA MET A 1 -28.84 16.22 5.69
C MET A 1 -27.98 15.30 4.80
N LYS A 2 -26.67 15.57 4.64
CA LYS A 2 -25.75 14.71 3.86
C LYS A 2 -24.30 14.80 4.40
N ARG A 3 -24.10 14.58 5.70
CA ARG A 3 -22.78 14.62 6.36
C ARG A 3 -22.39 13.32 7.06
N HIS A 4 -23.20 12.26 6.91
CA HIS A 4 -23.02 11.02 7.67
C HIS A 4 -22.45 9.84 6.88
N LEU A 5 -22.43 9.89 5.54
CA LEU A 5 -22.00 8.75 4.72
C LEU A 5 -20.51 8.75 4.35
N VAL A 6 -19.87 9.92 4.46
CA VAL A 6 -18.46 10.14 4.11
C VAL A 6 -17.49 9.63 5.18
N LYS A 7 -17.95 9.51 6.43
CA LYS A 7 -17.13 9.02 7.56
C LYS A 7 -16.69 7.56 7.40
N SER A 8 -17.21 6.83 6.41
CA SER A 8 -17.05 5.39 6.30
C SER A 8 -15.79 4.94 5.54
N PHE A 9 -15.17 5.80 4.70
CA PHE A 9 -13.95 5.41 3.96
C PHE A 9 -12.69 5.55 4.82
N ALA A 10 -12.57 6.68 5.52
CA ALA A 10 -11.63 6.87 6.63
C ALA A 10 -11.78 5.79 7.70
N ALA A 11 -13.04 5.53 8.11
CA ALA A 11 -13.33 4.55 9.13
C ALA A 11 -13.04 3.10 8.70
N ALA A 12 -13.09 2.75 7.40
CA ALA A 12 -12.73 1.40 6.95
C ALA A 12 -11.21 1.17 6.96
N LEU A 13 -10.41 2.22 6.71
CA LEU A 13 -8.95 2.17 6.89
C LEU A 13 -8.53 2.26 8.36
N ILE A 14 -9.30 2.97 9.20
CA ILE A 14 -9.06 3.10 10.64
C ILE A 14 -9.56 1.88 11.43
N ALA A 15 -10.68 1.24 11.02
CA ALA A 15 -11.26 0.08 11.71
C ALA A 15 -10.49 -1.22 11.46
N ALA A 16 -9.65 -1.29 10.43
CA ALA A 16 -8.69 -2.37 10.25
C ALA A 16 -7.42 -2.20 11.12
N GLY A 17 -7.33 -1.12 11.90
CA GLY A 17 -6.20 -0.79 12.74
C GLY A 17 -6.62 -0.16 14.06
N THR A 18 -7.18 -0.96 14.97
CA THR A 18 -6.91 -0.73 16.40
C THR A 18 -5.44 -1.04 16.67
N PHE A 19 -4.55 -0.23 16.12
CA PHE A 19 -3.23 -0.08 16.69
C PHE A 19 -3.43 0.75 17.94
N ALA A 20 -3.41 0.09 19.11
CA ALA A 20 -3.13 0.80 20.34
C ALA A 20 -1.88 1.64 20.07
N ALA A 21 -2.04 2.97 20.15
CA ALA A 21 -1.01 3.95 19.82
C ALA A 21 0.10 3.93 20.88
N THR A 22 0.85 2.84 20.91
CA THR A 22 2.22 2.86 21.41
C THR A 22 3.02 3.64 20.37
N PRO A 23 3.83 4.64 20.73
CA PRO A 23 4.69 5.31 19.76
C PRO A 23 5.57 4.25 19.11
N ALA A 24 5.27 3.92 17.86
CA ALA A 24 6.02 2.93 17.10
C ALA A 24 7.39 3.52 16.80
N LYS A 25 8.37 3.25 17.66
CA LYS A 25 9.76 3.43 17.29
C LYS A 25 10.06 2.40 16.20
N ALA A 26 10.40 2.89 15.01
CA ALA A 26 11.02 2.13 13.91
C ALA A 26 10.10 1.43 12.88
N GLU A 27 8.92 1.96 12.58
CA GLU A 27 8.17 1.53 11.37
C GLU A 27 8.61 2.33 10.13
N GLU A 28 9.03 1.66 9.04
CA GLU A 28 9.25 2.30 7.74
C GLU A 28 8.04 2.05 6.82
N VAL A 29 7.31 3.11 6.47
CA VAL A 29 6.14 3.03 5.59
C VAL A 29 6.43 3.72 4.26
N TYR A 30 6.33 2.97 3.18
CA TYR A 30 6.60 3.44 1.82
C TYR A 30 5.31 3.53 1.02
N PHE A 31 4.91 4.76 0.68
CA PHE A 31 3.81 5.01 -0.25
C PHE A 31 4.37 5.20 -1.67
N ILE A 32 3.84 4.46 -2.64
CA ILE A 32 4.17 4.61 -4.07
C ILE A 32 2.95 5.19 -4.79
N ARG A 33 3.13 6.38 -5.37
CA ARG A 33 2.07 7.15 -6.03
C ARG A 33 1.73 6.59 -7.41
N GLY A 34 0.55 6.94 -7.93
CA GLY A 34 0.10 6.59 -9.28
C GLY A 34 0.69 7.48 -10.40
N PHE A 35 0.29 7.20 -11.64
CA PHE A 35 0.71 7.97 -12.83
C PHE A 35 0.30 9.45 -12.72
N MET A 36 1.18 10.35 -13.18
CA MET A 36 0.98 11.81 -13.14
C MET A 36 0.60 12.37 -11.77
N ASN A 37 0.99 11.70 -10.68
CA ASN A 37 0.73 12.18 -9.32
C ASN A 37 -0.77 12.38 -9.00
N VAL A 38 -1.69 11.74 -9.74
CA VAL A 38 -3.15 11.94 -9.66
C VAL A 38 -3.75 11.59 -8.29
N PHE A 39 -2.97 10.92 -7.43
CA PHE A 39 -3.28 10.55 -6.04
C PHE A 39 -2.27 11.06 -5.00
N SER A 40 -1.44 12.03 -5.38
CA SER A 40 -0.37 12.50 -4.48
C SER A 40 -0.93 13.11 -3.21
N ALA A 41 -2.05 13.85 -3.30
CA ALA A 41 -2.65 14.47 -2.13
C ALA A 41 -3.03 13.43 -1.05
N GLY A 42 -3.74 12.36 -1.41
CA GLY A 42 -4.13 11.32 -0.45
C GLY A 42 -2.94 10.58 0.17
N MET A 43 -1.96 10.16 -0.65
CA MET A 43 -0.79 9.42 -0.17
C MET A 43 0.16 10.30 0.65
N ASP A 44 0.37 11.56 0.24
CA ASP A 44 1.17 12.52 0.97
C ASP A 44 0.50 12.89 2.30
N GLN A 45 -0.84 13.01 2.31
CA GLN A 45 -1.62 13.24 3.52
C GLN A 45 -1.55 12.05 4.49
N MET A 46 -1.71 10.81 4.01
CA MET A 46 -1.56 9.61 4.85
C MET A 46 -0.14 9.51 5.44
N ALA A 47 0.88 9.75 4.62
CA ALA A 47 2.26 9.81 5.10
C ALA A 47 2.45 10.91 6.16
N ALA A 48 1.85 12.08 5.97
CA ALA A 48 1.88 13.17 6.96
C ALA A 48 1.17 12.81 8.27
N GLN A 49 0.00 12.19 8.20
CA GLN A 49 -0.75 11.74 9.38
C GLN A 49 0.00 10.66 10.16
N LEU A 50 0.67 9.73 9.48
CA LEU A 50 1.52 8.72 10.10
C LEU A 50 2.76 9.35 10.75
N ARG A 51 3.43 10.29 10.07
CA ARG A 51 4.55 11.05 10.66
C ARG A 51 4.14 11.84 11.89
N ALA A 52 2.95 12.44 11.90
CA ALA A 52 2.41 13.13 13.07
C ALA A 52 2.20 12.19 14.28
N ARG A 53 2.14 10.88 14.05
CA ARG A 53 2.07 9.83 15.07
C ARG A 53 3.42 9.16 15.37
N GLY A 54 4.52 9.68 14.81
CA GLY A 54 5.88 9.19 15.04
C GLY A 54 6.34 8.07 14.10
N VAL A 55 5.56 7.72 13.07
CA VAL A 55 5.91 6.67 12.09
C VAL A 55 6.79 7.24 10.98
N ASN A 56 7.85 6.52 10.55
CA ASN A 56 8.70 6.93 9.44
C ASN A 56 8.02 6.61 8.10
N ALA A 57 7.05 7.45 7.74
CA ALA A 57 6.26 7.32 6.52
C ALA A 57 6.69 8.32 5.44
N LYS A 58 6.91 7.85 4.21
CA LYS A 58 7.30 8.69 3.06
C LYS A 58 6.58 8.25 1.79
N SER A 59 6.25 9.21 0.95
CA SER A 59 5.69 9.01 -0.38
C SER A 59 6.74 9.21 -1.47
N TYR A 60 6.65 8.41 -2.52
CA TYR A 60 7.54 8.41 -3.67
C TYR A 60 6.74 8.34 -4.96
N SER A 61 7.31 8.87 -6.05
CA SER A 61 6.72 8.70 -7.38
C SER A 61 6.70 7.23 -7.80
N ASN A 62 5.80 6.88 -8.72
CA ASN A 62 5.90 5.63 -9.47
C ASN A 62 7.29 5.46 -10.09
N GLY A 63 7.72 4.21 -10.29
CA GLY A 63 9.04 3.85 -10.78
C GLY A 63 10.16 3.92 -9.73
N ALA A 64 9.92 4.49 -8.55
CA ALA A 64 10.94 4.59 -7.50
C ALA A 64 11.24 3.26 -6.79
N TRP A 65 10.37 2.25 -6.91
CA TRP A 65 10.41 1.03 -6.11
C TRP A 65 11.77 0.29 -6.16
N SER A 66 12.41 0.25 -7.33
CA SER A 66 13.67 -0.51 -7.52
C SER A 66 14.84 0.17 -6.81
N GLY A 67 14.93 1.51 -6.92
CA GLY A 67 15.91 2.31 -6.19
C GLY A 67 15.69 2.25 -4.67
N LEU A 68 14.44 2.25 -4.23
CA LEU A 68 14.08 2.08 -2.81
C LEU A 68 14.47 0.70 -2.29
N ALA A 69 14.19 -0.37 -3.05
CA ALA A 69 14.60 -1.73 -2.71
C ALA A 69 16.12 -1.83 -2.56
N ASN A 70 16.89 -1.30 -3.51
CA ASN A 70 18.36 -1.28 -3.44
C ASN A 70 18.87 -0.50 -2.21
N SER A 71 18.25 0.65 -1.91
CA SER A 71 18.58 1.45 -0.71
C SER A 71 18.29 0.69 0.59
N ILE A 72 17.12 0.06 0.70
CA ILE A 72 16.75 -0.77 1.86
C ILE A 72 17.72 -1.95 2.01
N ILE A 73 18.05 -2.65 0.92
CA ILE A 73 18.99 -3.77 0.93
C ILE A 73 20.37 -3.33 1.43
N LYS A 74 20.87 -2.17 0.97
CA LYS A 74 22.13 -1.61 1.45
C LYS A 74 22.06 -1.27 2.94
N ARG A 75 21.02 -0.55 3.37
CA ARG A 75 20.85 -0.16 4.78
C ARG A 75 20.67 -1.36 5.70
N ASN A 76 20.03 -2.44 5.22
CA ASN A 76 19.82 -3.65 6.02
C ASN A 76 21.16 -4.30 6.38
N ARG A 77 22.11 -4.35 5.44
CA ARG A 77 23.48 -4.84 5.67
C ARG A 77 24.25 -4.00 6.70
N GLU A 78 23.86 -2.75 6.88
CA GLU A 78 24.45 -1.82 7.83
C GLU A 78 23.69 -1.78 9.18
N GLY A 79 22.63 -2.58 9.36
CA GLY A 79 21.79 -2.52 10.55
C GLY A 79 20.96 -1.23 10.68
N LYS A 80 20.74 -0.52 9.57
CA LYS A 80 20.07 0.81 9.51
C LYS A 80 18.65 0.75 8.95
N VAL A 81 18.06 -0.44 8.91
CA VAL A 81 16.64 -0.61 8.58
C VAL A 81 15.83 -0.65 9.86
N SER A 82 14.79 0.15 9.88
CA SER A 82 13.76 0.15 10.91
C SER A 82 12.64 -0.80 10.49
N TYR A 83 12.26 -1.71 11.38
CA TYR A 83 11.21 -2.70 11.16
C TYR A 83 10.00 -2.47 12.08
N PRO A 84 8.77 -2.77 11.62
CA PRO A 84 8.43 -3.40 10.35
C PRO A 84 8.47 -2.48 9.12
N ILE A 85 8.64 -3.06 7.94
CA ILE A 85 8.47 -2.38 6.64
C ILE A 85 7.03 -2.60 6.15
N VAL A 86 6.37 -1.52 5.74
CA VAL A 86 5.04 -1.53 5.10
C VAL A 86 5.13 -0.86 3.73
N ILE A 87 4.49 -1.45 2.73
CA ILE A 87 4.40 -0.91 1.37
C ILE A 87 2.93 -0.64 1.05
N ALA A 88 2.62 0.57 0.60
CA ALA A 88 1.31 0.94 0.10
C ALA A 88 1.45 1.57 -1.29
N GLY A 89 0.60 1.18 -2.24
CA GLY A 89 0.68 1.67 -3.61
C GLY A 89 -0.70 1.91 -4.21
N HIS A 90 -0.85 3.00 -4.96
CA HIS A 90 -2.06 3.30 -5.73
C HIS A 90 -1.82 3.28 -7.24
N SER A 91 -2.81 2.79 -8.00
CA SER A 91 -2.75 2.75 -9.46
C SER A 91 -1.44 2.10 -9.93
N VAL A 92 -0.59 2.83 -10.65
CA VAL A 92 0.74 2.34 -11.06
C VAL A 92 1.61 1.93 -9.86
N GLY A 93 1.60 2.69 -8.77
CA GLY A 93 2.31 2.30 -7.55
C GLY A 93 1.77 1.04 -6.90
N GLY A 94 0.46 0.78 -7.02
CA GLY A 94 -0.14 -0.51 -6.64
C GLY A 94 0.34 -1.64 -7.54
N GLN A 95 0.41 -1.40 -8.85
CA GLN A 95 0.96 -2.36 -9.81
C GLN A 95 2.44 -2.71 -9.51
N GLU A 96 3.21 -1.77 -8.97
CA GLU A 96 4.62 -1.94 -8.61
C GLU A 96 4.84 -2.60 -7.23
N ALA A 97 3.84 -2.58 -6.34
CA ALA A 97 3.96 -3.08 -4.97
C ALA A 97 4.39 -4.57 -4.88
N PRO A 98 3.87 -5.51 -5.70
CA PRO A 98 4.36 -6.88 -5.71
C PRO A 98 5.85 -6.98 -6.09
N GLN A 99 6.32 -6.16 -7.02
CA GLN A 99 7.73 -6.16 -7.44
C GLN A 99 8.63 -5.71 -6.30
N PHE A 100 8.22 -4.66 -5.61
CA PHE A 100 8.95 -4.14 -4.45
C PHE A 100 9.02 -5.18 -3.33
N ALA A 101 7.88 -5.76 -2.95
CA ALA A 101 7.81 -6.77 -1.91
C ALA A 101 8.63 -8.03 -2.25
N ASN A 102 8.51 -8.54 -3.48
CA ASN A 102 9.28 -9.69 -3.94
C ASN A 102 10.80 -9.41 -3.95
N ALA A 103 11.23 -8.20 -4.33
CA ALA A 103 12.64 -7.83 -4.33
C ALA A 103 13.24 -7.82 -2.92
N LEU A 104 12.52 -7.27 -1.94
CA LEU A 104 12.94 -7.29 -0.54
C LEU A 104 12.96 -8.72 0.01
N ALA A 105 11.94 -9.51 -0.30
CA ALA A 105 11.86 -10.91 0.09
C ALA A 105 13.07 -11.73 -0.38
N LYS A 106 13.44 -11.56 -1.66
CA LYS A 106 14.59 -12.24 -2.28
C LYS A 106 15.90 -11.88 -1.57
N ALA A 107 15.97 -10.69 -0.98
CA ALA A 107 17.11 -10.24 -0.19
C ALA A 107 17.04 -10.61 1.31
N GLY A 108 16.03 -11.41 1.72
CA GLY A 108 15.83 -11.82 3.11
C GLY A 108 15.27 -10.72 4.01
N ILE A 109 14.65 -9.69 3.44
CA ILE A 109 14.12 -8.52 4.17
C ILE A 109 12.59 -8.67 4.28
N PRO A 110 12.04 -8.81 5.50
CA PRO A 110 10.61 -9.01 5.67
C PRO A 110 9.82 -7.72 5.43
N VAL A 111 8.76 -7.80 4.62
CA VAL A 111 7.71 -6.77 4.52
C VAL A 111 6.51 -7.23 5.32
N ALA A 112 6.13 -6.51 6.37
CA ALA A 112 5.06 -6.95 7.27
C ALA A 112 3.67 -6.86 6.61
N LEU A 113 3.46 -5.87 5.75
CA LEU A 113 2.18 -5.60 5.10
C LEU A 113 2.37 -4.95 3.73
N VAL A 114 1.58 -5.40 2.76
CA VAL A 114 1.42 -4.72 1.46
C VAL A 114 -0.03 -4.33 1.25
N ILE A 115 -0.26 -3.06 0.87
CA ILE A 115 -1.58 -2.51 0.55
C ILE A 115 -1.60 -2.02 -0.90
N GLY A 116 -2.48 -2.58 -1.72
CA GLY A 116 -2.84 -2.06 -3.04
C GLY A 116 -4.12 -1.25 -2.99
N VAL A 117 -4.15 -0.14 -3.74
CA VAL A 117 -5.36 0.65 -3.98
C VAL A 117 -5.54 0.84 -5.49
N ASP A 118 -6.55 0.16 -6.02
CA ASP A 118 -6.94 0.07 -7.43
C ASP A 118 -5.75 -0.04 -8.40
N PRO A 119 -5.00 -1.16 -8.34
CA PRO A 119 -3.71 -1.30 -8.99
C PRO A 119 -3.82 -1.35 -10.52
N GLY A 120 -3.46 -0.23 -11.15
CA GLY A 120 -3.11 -0.10 -12.57
C GLY A 120 -4.18 -0.52 -13.58
N PHE A 121 -3.79 -0.51 -14.85
CA PHE A 121 -4.62 -1.02 -15.96
C PHE A 121 -4.22 -2.45 -16.35
N ALA A 122 -2.96 -2.81 -16.15
CA ALA A 122 -2.45 -4.14 -16.45
C ALA A 122 -2.56 -5.05 -15.22
N PRO A 123 -2.64 -6.38 -15.41
CA PRO A 123 -2.51 -7.32 -14.32
C PRO A 123 -1.21 -7.08 -13.54
N PRO A 124 -1.27 -6.83 -12.22
CA PRO A 124 -0.09 -6.69 -11.40
C PRO A 124 0.67 -8.03 -11.36
N PRO A 125 2.02 -8.00 -11.21
CA PRO A 125 2.79 -9.22 -11.01
C PRO A 125 2.29 -10.01 -9.78
N THR A 126 2.52 -11.32 -9.79
CA THR A 126 2.19 -12.15 -8.63
C THR A 126 3.09 -11.83 -7.44
N PHE A 127 2.54 -11.96 -6.23
CA PHE A 127 3.37 -12.08 -5.03
C PHE A 127 3.95 -13.48 -5.02
N ASN A 128 5.27 -13.60 -5.06
CA ASN A 128 5.99 -14.87 -4.96
C ASN A 128 6.60 -15.05 -3.57
N ALA A 129 6.79 -13.94 -2.83
CA ALA A 129 7.25 -13.91 -1.45
C ALA A 129 6.93 -12.52 -0.84
N GLY A 130 7.49 -12.24 0.33
CA GLY A 130 7.70 -10.86 0.80
C GLY A 130 6.80 -10.37 1.91
N SER A 131 5.54 -10.82 1.96
CA SER A 131 4.66 -10.41 3.06
C SER A 131 3.69 -11.48 3.53
N PRO A 132 3.50 -11.66 4.86
CA PRO A 132 2.49 -12.57 5.40
C PRO A 132 1.07 -12.05 5.16
N ARG A 133 0.90 -10.75 4.90
CA ARG A 133 -0.41 -10.10 4.75
C ARG A 133 -0.38 -9.12 3.60
N VAL A 134 -1.22 -9.37 2.60
CA VAL A 134 -1.41 -8.51 1.45
C VAL A 134 -2.89 -8.16 1.36
N ILE A 135 -3.20 -6.87 1.27
CA ILE A 135 -4.55 -6.36 1.11
C ILE A 135 -4.61 -5.60 -0.21
N ASN A 136 -5.62 -5.89 -1.02
CA ASN A 136 -5.86 -5.17 -2.27
C ASN A 136 -7.28 -4.62 -2.25
N TYR A 137 -7.40 -3.30 -2.17
CA TYR A 137 -8.64 -2.60 -2.43
C TYR A 137 -8.72 -2.35 -3.93
N TRP A 138 -9.65 -2.96 -4.64
CA TRP A 138 -9.73 -2.86 -6.11
C TRP A 138 -11.16 -2.66 -6.58
N ILE A 139 -11.33 -2.15 -7.80
CA ILE A 139 -12.64 -1.96 -8.41
C ILE A 139 -12.99 -3.17 -9.29
N LYS A 140 -13.70 -4.14 -8.72
CA LYS A 140 -14.10 -5.38 -9.41
C LYS A 140 -14.98 -5.10 -10.64
N GLY A 141 -14.72 -5.81 -11.73
CA GLY A 141 -15.50 -5.72 -12.97
C GLY A 141 -15.24 -4.45 -13.80
N SER A 142 -14.22 -3.65 -13.44
CA SER A 142 -13.73 -2.58 -14.32
C SER A 142 -12.63 -3.11 -15.24
N ALA A 143 -12.40 -2.47 -16.39
CA ALA A 143 -11.27 -2.79 -17.28
C ALA A 143 -9.89 -2.62 -16.61
N ARG A 144 -9.84 -1.98 -15.44
CA ARG A 144 -8.68 -1.76 -14.57
C ARG A 144 -8.60 -2.72 -13.39
N GLY A 145 -9.68 -3.46 -13.14
CA GLY A 145 -9.85 -4.25 -11.94
C GLY A 145 -9.10 -5.56 -12.03
N ASN A 146 -7.79 -5.55 -11.82
CA ASN A 146 -7.03 -6.78 -11.69
C ASN A 146 -6.75 -7.07 -10.21
N PRO A 147 -7.11 -8.25 -9.69
CA PRO A 147 -6.80 -8.61 -8.31
C PRO A 147 -5.31 -8.92 -8.15
N TYR A 148 -4.80 -8.76 -6.93
CA TYR A 148 -3.53 -9.37 -6.56
C TYR A 148 -3.67 -10.89 -6.49
N ARG A 149 -2.61 -11.58 -6.90
CA ARG A 149 -2.56 -13.05 -7.01
C ARG A 149 -1.29 -13.58 -6.36
N ALA A 150 -1.41 -14.77 -5.77
CA ALA A 150 -0.28 -15.53 -5.29
C ALA A 150 0.37 -16.24 -6.48
N GLY A 151 1.69 -16.21 -6.54
CA GLY A 151 2.51 -17.01 -7.43
C GLY A 151 3.19 -18.15 -6.67
N GLY A 152 4.04 -18.91 -7.38
CA GLY A 152 4.79 -20.00 -6.77
C GLY A 152 5.68 -19.52 -5.61
N GLY A 153 5.59 -20.21 -4.47
CA GLY A 153 6.41 -19.92 -3.27
C GLY A 153 5.79 -18.91 -2.29
N PHE A 154 4.65 -18.29 -2.62
CA PHE A 154 4.00 -17.37 -1.70
C PHE A 154 3.24 -18.11 -0.59
N SER A 155 3.61 -17.84 0.67
CA SER A 155 3.03 -18.46 1.86
C SER A 155 2.16 -17.53 2.71
N GLY A 156 1.99 -16.27 2.28
CA GLY A 156 1.16 -15.29 2.96
C GLY A 156 -0.33 -15.40 2.59
N SER A 157 -1.10 -14.42 3.05
CA SER A 157 -2.51 -14.24 2.67
C SER A 157 -2.69 -13.03 1.74
N ILE A 158 -3.58 -13.17 0.74
CA ILE A 158 -4.02 -12.06 -0.12
C ILE A 158 -5.52 -11.88 0.05
N THR A 159 -5.92 -10.71 0.55
CA THR A 159 -7.33 -10.32 0.65
C THR A 159 -7.64 -9.28 -0.43
N ASN A 160 -8.42 -9.68 -1.43
CA ASN A 160 -8.92 -8.79 -2.49
C ASN A 160 -10.31 -8.26 -2.11
N ILE A 161 -10.39 -6.98 -1.76
CA ILE A 161 -11.59 -6.30 -1.30
C ILE A 161 -12.13 -5.41 -2.42
N ASN A 162 -13.38 -5.63 -2.83
CA ASN A 162 -14.01 -4.76 -3.82
C ASN A 162 -14.41 -3.44 -3.15
N ILE A 163 -13.80 -2.33 -3.58
CA ILE A 163 -14.04 -1.00 -3.02
C ILE A 163 -15.52 -0.59 -3.12
N ARG A 164 -16.21 -1.03 -4.16
CA ARG A 164 -17.64 -0.71 -4.37
C ARG A 164 -18.55 -1.31 -3.31
N ASP A 165 -18.08 -2.29 -2.55
CA ASP A 165 -18.84 -2.86 -1.43
C ASP A 165 -18.99 -1.84 -0.27
N PHE A 166 -18.16 -0.79 -0.23
CA PHE A 166 -18.25 0.31 0.74
C PHE A 166 -19.04 1.53 0.22
N GLY A 167 -19.43 1.54 -1.06
CA GLY A 167 -20.18 2.64 -1.69
C GLY A 167 -19.99 2.70 -3.21
N SER A 168 -21.07 2.96 -3.94
CA SER A 168 -21.10 2.92 -5.42
C SER A 168 -20.46 4.12 -6.13
N THR A 169 -20.14 5.20 -5.39
CA THR A 169 -19.59 6.45 -5.93
C THR A 169 -18.06 6.48 -5.97
N VAL A 170 -17.38 5.41 -5.52
CA VAL A 170 -15.92 5.37 -5.51
C VAL A 170 -15.41 4.98 -6.89
N ASP A 171 -14.69 5.91 -7.52
CA ASP A 171 -13.99 5.69 -8.78
C ASP A 171 -12.47 5.78 -8.59
N HIS A 172 -11.73 5.44 -9.65
CA HIS A 172 -10.27 5.39 -9.65
C HIS A 172 -9.61 6.71 -9.24
N VAL A 173 -10.31 7.85 -9.38
CA VAL A 173 -9.81 9.23 -9.20
C VAL A 173 -10.38 9.91 -7.94
N GLY A 174 -11.54 9.47 -7.48
CA GLY A 174 -12.24 10.01 -6.31
C GLY A 174 -11.92 9.29 -5.00
N ILE A 175 -11.21 8.15 -5.03
CA ILE A 175 -10.93 7.35 -3.82
C ILE A 175 -10.05 8.07 -2.77
N ASP A 176 -9.44 9.22 -3.10
CA ASP A 176 -8.63 10.03 -2.18
C ASP A 176 -9.23 11.39 -1.83
N LYS A 177 -10.38 11.76 -2.39
CA LYS A 177 -10.98 13.08 -2.19
C LYS A 177 -11.71 13.22 -0.87
N ASP A 178 -11.89 12.12 -0.15
CA ASP A 178 -12.50 12.08 1.19
C ASP A 178 -11.78 11.00 2.04
N PRO A 179 -10.59 11.31 2.58
CA PRO A 179 -9.74 10.38 3.32
C PRO A 179 -10.27 10.02 4.70
#